data_AF-A0A1C5SBD3-F1
#
_entry.id   AF-A0A1C5SBD3-F1
#
_cell.length_a   1.000
_cell.length_b   1.000
_cell.length_c   1.000
_cell.angle_alpha   90.00
_cell.angle_beta   90.00
_cell.angle_gamma   90.00
#
_symmetry.space_group_name_H-M   'P 1'
#
loop_
_entity.id
_entity.type
_entity.pdbx_description
1 polymer ?
#
loop_
_entity_poly.entity_id
_entity_poly.type
_entity_poly.pdbx_seq_one_letter_code
_entity_poly.pdbx_strand_id
1 'polypeptide(L)'
;MEKFFCYVLGELGSFISCVHGKCDIPLRTLILFMVIDYISGILIAVFFKKSPKSEKGTLKSDVGWKGICKKGMMLIYVFVGVHLDILMNNDYIGNTICIGFIVNELISIIENAGIMGIPMPTVLKNIIDILNENG
;
A
#
# COMPACT_ATOMS: atom_id res chain seq x y z
N MET A 1 8.43 -18.47 -6.62
CA MET A 1 8.55 -16.99 -6.59
C MET A 1 7.68 -16.37 -5.49
N GLU A 2 6.44 -16.81 -5.33
CA GLU A 2 5.51 -16.24 -4.33
C GLU A 2 6.02 -16.31 -2.88
N LYS A 3 6.51 -17.47 -2.47
CA LYS A 3 7.10 -17.67 -1.14
C LYS A 3 8.42 -16.92 -0.93
N PHE A 4 9.20 -16.71 -1.99
CA PHE A 4 10.48 -15.99 -1.92
C PHE A 4 10.27 -14.49 -1.71
N PHE A 5 9.24 -13.91 -2.34
CA PHE A 5 8.91 -12.50 -2.17
C PHE A 5 8.30 -12.22 -0.79
N CYS A 6 7.38 -13.06 -0.29
CA CYS A 6 6.87 -12.93 1.08
C CYS A 6 7.98 -13.13 2.13
N TYR A 7 8.96 -13.99 1.83
CA TYR A 7 10.12 -14.20 2.67
C TYR A 7 11.04 -12.96 2.71
N VAL A 8 11.35 -12.38 1.55
CA VAL A 8 12.12 -11.11 1.46
C VAL A 8 11.38 -9.96 2.13
N LEU A 9 10.06 -9.85 1.96
CA LEU A 9 9.25 -8.84 2.67
C LEU A 9 9.22 -9.07 4.18
N GLY A 10 9.16 -10.32 4.62
CA GLY A 10 9.21 -10.69 6.03
C GLY A 10 10.57 -10.41 6.66
N GLU A 11 11.65 -10.72 5.95
CA GLU A 11 13.02 -10.38 6.37
C GLU A 11 13.23 -8.86 6.41
N LEU A 12 12.77 -8.12 5.40
CA LEU A 12 12.85 -6.65 5.37
C LEU A 12 12.00 -6.03 6.49
N GLY A 13 10.77 -6.49 6.71
CA GLY A 13 9.90 -6.00 7.79
C GLY A 13 10.45 -6.30 9.19
N SER A 14 11.10 -7.46 9.36
CA SER A 14 11.79 -7.84 10.59
C SER A 14 13.06 -7.02 10.81
N PHE A 15 13.84 -6.79 9.75
CA PHE A 15 15.05 -5.97 9.81
C PHE A 15 14.74 -4.51 10.16
N ILE A 16 13.67 -3.95 9.58
CA ILE A 16 13.23 -2.58 9.91
C ILE A 16 12.63 -2.50 11.32
N SER A 17 12.03 -3.57 11.84
CA SER A 17 11.59 -3.64 13.24
C SER A 17 12.76 -3.69 14.24
N CYS A 18 13.94 -4.14 13.83
CA CYS A 18 15.15 -4.21 14.65
C CYS A 18 15.95 -2.90 14.69
N VAL A 19 15.74 -1.99 13.74
CA VAL A 19 16.41 -0.69 13.68
C VAL A 19 15.61 0.31 14.54
N HIS A 20 16.03 0.41 15.80
CA HIS A 20 15.56 1.33 16.85
C HIS A 20 14.21 0.96 17.48
N GLY A 21 14.24 0.64 18.78
CA GLY A 21 13.10 0.27 19.64
C GLY A 21 12.01 1.34 19.86
N LYS A 22 11.81 2.23 18.89
CA LYS A 22 10.66 3.10 18.65
C LYS A 22 10.48 3.14 17.14
N CYS A 23 9.70 2.23 16.54
CA CYS A 23 9.44 2.28 15.09
C CYS A 23 8.99 3.70 14.70
N ASP A 24 9.59 4.25 13.64
CA ASP A 24 9.16 5.53 13.08
C ASP A 24 7.66 5.44 12.74
N ILE A 25 6.88 6.32 13.37
CA ILE A 25 5.41 6.37 13.26
C ILE A 25 4.93 6.32 11.79
N PRO A 26 5.59 7.01 10.83
CA PRO A 26 5.20 6.95 9.41
C PRO A 26 5.28 5.54 8.83
N LEU A 27 6.37 4.81 9.04
CA LEU A 27 6.50 3.47 8.47
C LEU A 27 5.48 2.49 9.08
N ARG A 28 5.28 2.54 10.40
CA ARG A 28 4.26 1.70 11.05
C ARG A 28 2.86 2.01 10.51
N THR A 29 2.57 3.28 10.28
CA THR A 29 1.30 3.71 9.69
C THR A 29 1.16 3.23 8.25
N LEU A 30 2.22 3.29 7.45
CA LEU A 30 2.23 2.78 6.07
C LEU A 30 1.91 1.29 6.02
N ILE A 31 2.58 0.48 6.84
CA ILE A 31 2.34 -0.97 6.89
C ILE A 31 0.90 -1.26 7.31
N LEU A 32 0.36 -0.54 8.30
CA LEU A 32 -1.04 -0.67 8.71
C LEU A 32 -2.01 -0.39 7.55
N PHE A 33 -1.77 0.69 6.80
CA PHE A 33 -2.61 1.06 5.66
C PHE A 33 -2.52 0.02 4.54
N MET A 34 -1.32 -0.48 4.22
CA MET A 34 -1.13 -1.56 3.24
C MET A 34 -1.91 -2.83 3.62
N VAL A 35 -1.94 -3.19 4.91
CA VAL A 35 -2.68 -4.34 5.42
C VAL A 35 -4.19 -4.12 5.30
N ILE A 36 -4.69 -2.94 5.69
CA ILE A 36 -6.11 -2.59 5.59
C ILE A 36 -6.56 -2.59 4.12
N ASP A 37 -5.78 -2.00 3.22
CA ASP A 37 -6.05 -2.00 1.78
C ASP A 37 -6.09 -3.43 1.21
N TYR A 38 -5.13 -4.28 1.58
CA TYR A 38 -5.11 -5.67 1.12
C TYR A 38 -6.32 -6.47 1.61
N ILE A 39 -6.67 -6.36 2.89
CA ILE A 39 -7.83 -7.05 3.47
C ILE A 39 -9.13 -6.55 2.83
N SER A 40 -9.30 -5.23 2.71
CA SER A 40 -10.49 -4.63 2.08
C SER A 40 -10.62 -5.04 0.61
N GLY A 41 -9.52 -5.08 -0.14
CA GLY A 41 -9.48 -5.57 -1.51
C GLY A 41 -9.88 -7.05 -1.65
N ILE A 42 -9.44 -7.91 -0.73
CA ILE A 42 -9.89 -9.32 -0.68
C ILE A 42 -11.39 -9.40 -0.38
N LEU A 43 -11.88 -8.66 0.62
CA LEU A 43 -13.30 -8.66 1.00
C LEU A 43 -14.18 -8.27 -0.18
N ILE A 44 -13.80 -7.25 -0.94
CA ILE A 44 -14.52 -6.83 -2.16
C ILE A 44 -14.54 -7.96 -3.19
N ALA A 45 -13.38 -8.54 -3.48
CA ALA A 45 -13.27 -9.59 -4.48
C ALA A 45 -14.09 -10.85 -4.12
N VAL A 46 -14.18 -11.19 -2.83
CA VAL A 46 -14.94 -12.35 -2.33
C VAL A 46 -16.45 -12.06 -2.28
N PHE A 47 -16.87 -10.96 -1.66
CA PHE A 47 -18.29 -10.70 -1.37
C PHE A 47 -19.02 -9.97 -2.49
N PHE A 48 -18.35 -9.02 -3.16
CA PHE A 48 -19.00 -8.18 -4.16
C PHE A 48 -18.83 -8.71 -5.59
N LYS A 49 -17.94 -9.71 -5.80
CA LYS A 49 -17.56 -10.29 -7.12
C LYS A 49 -17.22 -9.28 -8.22
N LYS A 50 -17.14 -8.00 -7.86
CA LYS A 50 -16.71 -6.85 -8.65
C LYS A 50 -15.37 -6.45 -8.07
N SER A 51 -14.30 -7.04 -8.58
CA SER A 51 -13.00 -6.40 -8.41
C SER A 51 -12.90 -5.33 -9.50
N PRO A 52 -12.81 -4.03 -9.16
CA PRO A 52 -12.56 -2.98 -10.16
C PRO A 52 -11.23 -3.20 -10.90
N LYS A 53 -10.31 -3.98 -10.30
CA LYS A 53 -8.97 -4.29 -10.82
C LYS A 53 -8.93 -5.55 -11.72
N SER A 54 -10.08 -6.12 -12.09
CA SER A 54 -10.16 -7.30 -12.97
C SER A 54 -11.34 -7.19 -13.93
N GLU A 55 -11.05 -7.11 -15.24
CA GLU A 55 -12.05 -7.09 -16.33
C GLU A 55 -13.04 -8.27 -16.31
N LYS A 56 -12.77 -9.33 -15.54
CA LYS A 56 -13.57 -10.58 -15.58
C LYS A 56 -14.15 -11.04 -14.24
N GLY A 57 -14.22 -10.18 -13.21
CA GLY A 57 -15.03 -10.44 -11.99
C GLY A 57 -14.67 -11.72 -11.22
N THR A 58 -13.48 -12.26 -11.42
CA THR A 58 -12.99 -13.50 -10.80
C THR A 58 -11.62 -13.22 -10.16
N LEU A 59 -11.41 -13.80 -8.98
CA LEU A 59 -10.13 -13.81 -8.26
C LEU A 59 -9.08 -14.55 -9.10
N LYS A 60 -8.47 -13.86 -10.06
CA LYS A 60 -7.23 -14.32 -10.68
C LYS A 60 -6.07 -13.96 -9.75
N SER A 61 -5.32 -14.96 -9.31
CA SER A 61 -4.11 -14.79 -8.50
C SER A 61 -3.16 -13.75 -9.09
N ASP A 62 -3.11 -13.64 -10.42
CA ASP A 62 -2.26 -12.69 -11.15
C ASP A 62 -2.55 -11.21 -10.81
N VAL A 63 -3.80 -10.86 -10.50
CA VAL A 63 -4.19 -9.48 -10.14
C VAL A 63 -3.76 -9.17 -8.70
N GLY A 64 -4.00 -10.11 -7.77
CA GLY A 64 -3.54 -9.99 -6.39
C GLY A 64 -2.01 -9.94 -6.29
N TRP A 65 -1.33 -10.75 -7.10
CA TRP A 65 0.12 -10.80 -7.19
C TRP A 65 0.72 -9.45 -7.63
N LYS A 66 0.17 -8.85 -8.68
CA LYS A 66 0.59 -7.51 -9.14
C LYS A 66 0.41 -6.45 -8.04
N GLY A 67 -0.67 -6.50 -7.27
CA GLY A 67 -0.90 -5.59 -6.14
C GLY A 67 0.17 -5.73 -5.06
N ILE A 68 0.49 -6.97 -4.67
CA ILE A 68 1.52 -7.26 -3.67
C ILE A 68 2.91 -6.83 -4.17
N CYS A 69 3.25 -7.08 -5.43
CA CYS A 69 4.52 -6.62 -6.01
C CYS A 69 4.66 -5.10 -5.97
N LYS A 70 3.60 -4.35 -6.28
CA LYS A 70 3.61 -2.88 -6.16
C LYS A 70 3.87 -2.43 -4.72
N LYS A 71 3.23 -3.06 -3.73
CA LYS A 71 3.46 -2.76 -2.30
C LYS A 71 4.89 -3.06 -1.86
N GLY A 72 5.50 -4.15 -2.35
CA GLY A 72 6.91 -4.41 -2.08
C GLY A 72 7.85 -3.38 -2.69
N MET A 73 7.57 -2.86 -3.88
CA MET A 73 8.34 -1.75 -4.45
C MET A 73 8.24 -0.47 -3.60
N MET A 74 7.07 -0.17 -3.03
CA MET A 74 6.92 0.96 -2.09
C MET A 74 7.84 0.80 -0.87
N LEU A 75 7.93 -0.41 -0.30
CA LEU A 75 8.83 -0.69 0.82
C LEU A 75 10.31 -0.60 0.43
N ILE A 76 10.67 -0.97 -0.81
CA ILE A 76 12.04 -0.77 -1.32
C ILE A 76 12.37 0.73 -1.40
N TYR A 77 11.44 1.58 -1.86
CA TYR A 77 11.66 3.03 -1.86
C TYR A 77 11.83 3.60 -0.45
N VAL A 78 11.04 3.13 0.51
CA VAL A 78 11.21 3.51 1.91
C VAL A 78 12.58 3.08 2.43
N PHE A 79 13.01 1.85 2.13
CA PHE A 79 14.32 1.34 2.53
C PHE A 79 15.46 2.22 1.98
N VAL A 80 15.39 2.59 0.70
CA VAL A 80 16.37 3.52 0.09
C VAL A 80 16.33 4.88 0.79
N GLY A 81 15.15 5.42 1.08
CA GLY A 81 14.99 6.70 1.78
C GLY A 81 15.61 6.70 3.18
N VAL A 82 15.33 5.67 3.98
CA VAL A 82 15.90 5.50 5.32
C VAL A 82 17.43 5.37 5.26
N HIS A 83 17.97 4.69 4.24
CA HIS A 83 19.42 4.62 4.07
C HIS A 83 20.06 5.97 3.71
N LEU A 84 19.37 6.80 2.91
CA LEU A 84 19.83 8.17 2.62
C LEU A 84 19.78 9.06 3.87
N ASP A 85 18.73 8.93 4.66
CA ASP A 85 18.57 9.60 5.95
C ASP A 85 19.73 9.29 6.91
N ILE A 86 20.08 8.01 7.05
CA ILE A 86 21.24 7.58 7.85
C ILE A 86 22.54 8.20 7.32
N LEU A 87 22.74 8.19 6.00
CA LEU A 87 23.94 8.77 5.37
C LEU A 87 24.05 10.28 5.61
N MET A 88 22.91 10.98 5.59
CA MET A 88 22.83 12.43 5.76
C MET A 88 22.64 12.85 7.23
N ASN A 89 22.59 11.89 8.16
CA ASN A 89 22.33 12.08 9.58
C ASN A 89 21.07 12.91 9.86
N ASN A 90 19.98 12.59 9.15
CA ASN A 90 18.65 13.17 9.36
C ASN A 90 17.57 12.08 9.22
N ASP A 91 16.29 12.45 9.30
CA ASP A 91 15.14 11.55 9.25
C ASP A 91 14.04 12.07 8.30
N TYR A 92 14.38 12.87 7.29
CA TYR A 92 13.39 13.56 6.47
C TYR A 92 12.93 12.76 5.25
N ILE A 93 13.84 12.10 4.53
CA ILE A 93 13.57 11.48 3.22
C ILE A 93 12.70 10.24 3.37
N GLY A 94 13.10 9.31 4.24
CA GLY A 94 12.35 8.08 4.53
C GLY A 94 10.96 8.38 5.08
N ASN A 95 10.85 9.34 6.00
CA ASN A 95 9.56 9.77 6.55
C ASN A 95 8.66 10.41 5.48
N THR A 96 9.21 11.26 4.61
CA THR A 96 8.47 11.88 3.50
C THR A 96 7.95 10.83 2.52
N ILE A 97 8.79 9.86 2.15
CA ILE A 97 8.41 8.75 1.28
C ILE A 97 7.29 7.92 1.93
N CYS A 98 7.39 7.62 3.22
CA CYS A 98 6.34 6.92 3.95
C CYS A 98 5.01 7.68 3.89
N ILE A 99 5.02 8.98 4.22
CA ILE A 99 3.81 9.80 4.19
C ILE A 99 3.19 9.83 2.80
N GLY A 100 4.00 9.97 1.75
CA GLY A 100 3.52 9.91 0.37
C GLY A 100 2.81 8.59 0.06
N PHE A 101 3.38 7.46 0.46
CA PHE A 101 2.72 6.16 0.25
C PHE A 101 1.52 5.91 1.17
N ILE A 102 1.47 6.50 2.38
CA ILE A 102 0.28 6.44 3.24
C ILE A 102 -0.91 7.08 2.52
N VAL A 103 -0.70 8.22 1.86
CA VAL A 103 -1.75 8.89 1.07
C VAL A 103 -2.20 8.00 -0.09
N ASN A 104 -1.28 7.35 -0.80
CA ASN A 104 -1.63 6.41 -1.87
C ASN A 104 -2.47 5.24 -1.38
N GLU A 105 -2.11 4.67 -0.22
CA GLU A 105 -2.87 3.57 0.39
C GLU A 105 -4.23 4.04 0.93
N LEU A 106 -4.31 5.27 1.47
CA LEU A 106 -5.57 5.88 1.89
C LEU A 106 -6.56 6.01 0.72
N ILE A 107 -6.08 6.46 -0.44
CA ILE A 107 -6.91 6.57 -1.65
C ILE A 107 -7.43 5.19 -2.05
N SER A 108 -6.59 4.16 -2.05
CA SER A 108 -6.99 2.78 -2.36
C SER A 108 -8.04 2.24 -1.37
N ILE A 109 -7.91 2.56 -0.07
CA ILE A 109 -8.91 2.21 0.95
C ILE A 109 -10.25 2.93 0.69
N ILE A 110 -10.21 4.21 0.32
CA ILE A 110 -11.41 4.99 0.01
C ILE A 110 -12.11 4.43 -1.23
N GLU A 111 -11.36 4.07 -2.27
CA GLU A 111 -11.90 3.39 -3.46
C GLU A 111 -12.60 2.08 -3.08
N ASN A 112 -11.94 1.25 -2.27
CA ASN A 112 -12.49 0.00 -1.75
C ASN A 112 -13.79 0.25 -0.94
N ALA A 113 -13.80 1.24 -0.06
CA ALA A 113 -14.98 1.64 0.71
C ALA A 113 -16.15 2.08 -0.20
N GLY A 114 -15.87 2.84 -1.26
CA GLY A 114 -16.87 3.24 -2.25
C GLY A 114 -17.54 2.05 -2.95
N ILE A 115 -16.77 1.00 -3.25
CA ILE A 115 -17.29 -0.24 -3.86
C ILE A 115 -18.18 -1.02 -2.88
N MET A 116 -17.87 -0.96 -1.58
CA MET A 116 -18.70 -1.52 -0.52
C MET A 116 -19.99 -0.72 -0.27
N GLY A 117 -20.20 0.41 -0.97
CA GLY A 117 -21.40 1.23 -0.87
C GLY A 117 -21.33 2.34 0.18
N ILE A 118 -20.15 2.63 0.73
CA ILE A 118 -19.96 3.79 1.62
C ILE A 118 -20.04 5.06 0.77
N PRO A 119 -20.96 6.01 1.08
CA PRO A 119 -21.15 7.20 0.27
C PRO A 119 -19.88 8.07 0.29
N MET A 120 -19.26 8.23 -0.88
CA MET A 120 -18.09 9.10 -1.04
C MET A 120 -18.52 10.55 -1.27
N PRO A 121 -17.96 11.51 -0.50
CA PRO A 121 -18.03 12.93 -0.82
C PRO A 121 -17.58 13.20 -2.26
N THR A 122 -18.25 14.11 -2.96
CA THR A 122 -17.98 14.45 -4.37
C THR A 122 -16.52 14.85 -4.61
N VAL A 123 -15.89 15.50 -3.63
CA VAL A 123 -14.48 15.89 -3.67
C VAL A 123 -13.56 14.68 -3.81
N LEU A 124 -13.80 13.62 -3.03
CA LEU A 124 -12.97 12.40 -3.08
C LEU A 124 -13.18 11.65 -4.39
N LYS A 125 -14.42 11.62 -4.89
CA LYS A 125 -14.73 11.00 -6.18
C LYS A 125 -14.00 11.69 -7.34
N ASN A 126 -14.03 13.02 -7.39
CA ASN A 126 -13.35 13.79 -8.43
C ASN A 126 -11.82 13.58 -8.40
N ILE A 127 -11.22 13.49 -7.21
CA ILE A 127 -9.78 13.23 -7.07
C ILE A 127 -9.42 11.85 -7.63
N ILE A 128 -10.22 10.83 -7.30
CA ILE A 128 -10.01 9.46 -7.80
C ILE A 128 -10.16 9.40 -9.32
N ASP A 129 -11.18 10.07 -9.87
CA ASP A 129 -11.44 10.09 -11.31
C ASP A 129 -10.25 10.71 -12.08
N ILE A 130 -9.70 11.84 -11.61
CA ILE A 130 -8.51 12.47 -12.20
C ILE A 130 -7.27 11.56 -12.13
N LEU A 131 -7.10 10.83 -11.04
CA LEU A 131 -5.97 9.91 -10.87
C LEU A 131 -6.07 8.71 -11.82
N ASN A 132 -7.29 8.23 -12.09
CA ASN A 132 -7.52 7.12 -13.03
C ASN A 132 -7.43 7.55 -14.50
N GLU A 133 -7.69 8.81 -14.84
CA GLU A 133 -7.52 9.33 -16.21
C GLU A 133 -6.05 9.50 -16.62
N ASN A 134 -5.14 9.67 -15.64
CA ASN A 134 -3.73 10.01 -15.88
C ASN A 134 -2.73 8.90 -15.50
N GLY A 135 -3.20 7.73 -15.03
CA GLY A 135 -2.37 6.59 -14.59
C GLY A 135 -2.46 5.38 -15.51
#